data_AF-T0J8V4-F1
#
_entry.id   AF-T0J8V4-F1
#
_cell.length_a   1.000
_cell.length_b   1.000
_cell.length_c   1.000
_cell.angle_alpha   90.00
_cell.angle_beta   90.00
_cell.angle_gamma   90.00
#
_symmetry.space_group_name_H-M   'P 1'
#
loop_
_entity.id
_entity.type
_entity.pdbx_description
1 polymer ?
#
loop_
_entity_poly.entity_id
_entity_poly.type
_entity_poly.pdbx_seq_one_letter_code
_entity_poly.pdbx_strand_id
1 'polypeptide(L)'
;MNNDIWLGKKDIISKCRDKKVVFWGNGEWVEKTIKLLNLVPTYIIDNNKSIQGHYEKGVKIIDYKDLIDKENYFIIITTGSFKGLVRELKEKSLIEGEDFVCSPVLNNLKIRDEIIFLDKNILFSVPAPACDKGGVYVYNTKTKNLNQIFSGKSRGLAKSENYICLGDEIEGIILFDHKLNIVNKIQVLDNSIAHGVSISEKHNKIFMGNSGRDSVSIFDLSTGKHLDEIKISDKFSSSQEAQHNVNDVFFDENTETLLISMFSFTGNWRKGVYDGGVLEYDLKTRKINGPIIENMWMPHSIQIIDNNMVLLDSMRGDLYKTNNKIIGNFDGFIRGIDKDDKFFYIAQSSHRYFDRLKDISLNISLNCGIYIFDENTKASMFHSFPEIENIHSVIAL
;
A
#
# COMPACT_ATOMS: atom_id res chain seq x y z
N MET A 1 -16.50 -25.84 0.60
CA MET A 1 -16.31 -24.78 1.63
C MET A 1 -14.82 -24.55 1.72
N ASN A 2 -14.36 -23.29 1.69
CA ASN A 2 -12.94 -23.02 1.84
C ASN A 2 -12.59 -23.28 3.31
N ASN A 3 -11.76 -24.28 3.57
CA ASN A 3 -11.30 -24.62 4.90
C ASN A 3 -10.25 -23.57 5.32
N ASP A 4 -10.63 -22.64 6.20
CA ASP A 4 -9.73 -21.63 6.75
C ASP A 4 -9.23 -22.06 8.13
N ILE A 5 -7.92 -22.10 8.31
CA ILE A 5 -7.28 -22.38 9.59
C ILE A 5 -7.43 -21.22 10.59
N TRP A 6 -7.71 -20.01 10.11
CA TRP A 6 -7.84 -18.79 10.91
C TRP A 6 -9.29 -18.42 11.15
N LEU A 7 -9.98 -19.21 11.96
CA LEU A 7 -11.38 -18.98 12.27
C LEU A 7 -11.61 -17.85 13.28
N GLY A 8 -12.77 -17.20 13.16
CA GLY A 8 -13.23 -16.24 14.16
C GLY A 8 -13.59 -16.92 15.48
N LYS A 9 -13.57 -16.16 16.58
CA LYS A 9 -13.90 -16.67 17.93
C LYS A 9 -15.22 -17.46 17.96
N LYS A 10 -16.27 -16.97 17.29
CA LYS A 10 -17.59 -17.62 17.28
C LYS A 10 -17.55 -18.98 16.61
N ASP A 11 -16.84 -19.08 15.48
CA ASP A 11 -16.76 -20.30 14.69
C ASP A 11 -15.93 -21.36 15.42
N ILE A 12 -14.81 -20.95 16.04
CA ILE A 12 -14.01 -21.84 16.90
C ILE A 12 -14.88 -22.42 18.03
N ILE A 13 -15.59 -21.56 18.77
CA ILE A 13 -16.47 -22.02 19.86
C ILE A 13 -17.53 -22.98 19.34
N SER A 14 -18.09 -22.73 18.15
CA SER A 14 -19.06 -23.63 17.52
C SER A 14 -18.46 -25.00 17.21
N LYS A 15 -17.25 -25.05 16.64
CA LYS A 15 -16.52 -26.30 16.34
C LYS A 15 -16.15 -27.08 17.60
N CYS A 16 -15.98 -26.39 18.72
CA CYS A 16 -15.66 -27.01 20.01
C CYS A 16 -16.86 -27.58 20.78
N ARG A 17 -18.12 -27.38 20.36
CA ARG A 17 -19.28 -27.82 21.15
C ARG A 17 -19.41 -29.33 21.28
N ASP A 18 -19.11 -30.06 20.21
CA ASP A 18 -19.31 -31.50 20.12
C ASP A 18 -17.99 -32.29 20.19
N LYS A 19 -16.87 -31.61 20.42
CA LYS A 19 -15.53 -32.19 20.48
C LYS A 19 -14.82 -31.79 21.78
N LYS A 20 -13.99 -32.69 22.31
CA LYS A 20 -13.04 -32.31 23.37
C LYS A 20 -12.00 -31.37 22.78
N VAL A 21 -11.58 -30.36 23.52
CA VAL A 21 -10.59 -29.39 23.03
C VAL A 21 -9.22 -29.75 23.58
N VAL A 22 -8.20 -29.69 22.73
CA VAL A 22 -6.78 -29.76 23.13
C VAL A 22 -6.04 -28.58 22.54
N PHE A 23 -5.09 -28.05 23.28
CA PHE A 23 -4.20 -27.00 22.78
C PHE A 23 -2.87 -27.62 22.41
N TRP A 24 -2.30 -27.23 21.28
CA TRP A 24 -1.00 -27.74 20.85
C TRP A 24 0.02 -26.60 20.82
N GLY A 25 0.96 -26.67 21.77
CA GLY A 25 1.93 -25.63 22.11
C GLY A 25 1.72 -25.12 23.53
N ASN A 26 2.79 -25.12 24.32
CA ASN A 26 2.85 -24.56 25.67
C ASN A 26 3.16 -23.04 25.65
N GLY A 27 2.79 -22.32 26.71
CA GLY A 27 3.37 -21.02 27.07
C GLY A 27 2.32 -19.91 27.17
N GLU A 28 2.77 -18.66 27.03
CA GLU A 28 1.89 -17.49 27.21
C GLU A 28 0.65 -17.49 26.29
N TRP A 29 0.74 -18.14 25.12
CA TRP A 29 -0.36 -18.25 24.16
C TRP A 29 -1.50 -19.12 24.68
N VAL A 30 -1.21 -20.12 25.51
CA VAL A 30 -2.22 -20.96 26.15
C VAL A 30 -3.12 -20.09 27.01
N GLU A 31 -2.54 -19.32 27.94
CA GLU A 31 -3.29 -18.46 28.85
C GLU A 31 -4.13 -17.42 28.09
N LYS A 32 -3.53 -16.75 27.09
CA LYS A 32 -4.25 -15.79 26.24
C LYS A 32 -5.41 -16.45 25.49
N THR A 33 -5.22 -17.68 24.99
CA THR A 33 -6.26 -18.42 24.27
C THR A 33 -7.40 -18.84 25.18
N ILE A 34 -7.10 -19.35 26.39
CA ILE A 34 -8.10 -19.68 27.42
C ILE A 34 -8.96 -18.45 27.70
N LYS A 35 -8.34 -17.29 27.98
CA LYS A 35 -9.05 -16.04 28.27
C LYS A 35 -9.89 -15.56 27.08
N LEU A 36 -9.32 -15.61 25.87
CA LEU A 36 -10.00 -15.12 24.68
C LEU A 36 -11.24 -15.97 24.33
N LEU A 37 -11.11 -17.29 24.36
CA LEU A 37 -12.16 -18.22 23.93
C LEU A 37 -13.09 -18.65 25.07
N ASN A 38 -12.69 -18.42 26.33
CA ASN A 38 -13.34 -18.96 27.52
C ASN A 38 -13.47 -20.50 27.45
N LEU A 39 -12.39 -21.16 27.03
CA LEU A 39 -12.28 -22.61 26.89
C LEU A 39 -11.09 -23.11 27.69
N VAL A 40 -11.27 -24.20 28.44
CA VAL A 40 -10.18 -24.90 29.13
C VAL A 40 -9.88 -26.17 28.34
N PRO A 41 -8.65 -26.36 27.84
CA PRO A 41 -8.31 -27.57 27.10
C PRO A 41 -8.26 -28.78 28.04
N THR A 42 -8.60 -29.95 27.50
CA THR A 42 -8.47 -31.24 28.19
C THR A 42 -7.01 -31.56 28.46
N TYR A 43 -6.16 -31.30 27.47
CA TYR A 43 -4.72 -31.49 27.53
C TYR A 43 -4.01 -30.38 26.75
N ILE A 44 -2.76 -30.13 27.12
CA ILE A 44 -1.80 -29.38 26.30
C ILE A 44 -0.88 -30.40 25.65
N ILE A 45 -0.72 -30.32 24.34
CA ILE A 45 0.19 -31.17 23.57
C ILE A 45 1.47 -30.39 23.32
N ASP A 46 2.62 -30.98 23.64
CA ASP A 46 3.92 -30.40 23.33
C ASP A 46 4.93 -31.47 22.92
N ASN A 47 5.76 -31.16 21.93
CA ASN A 47 6.78 -32.09 21.40
C ASN A 47 8.02 -32.15 22.30
N ASN A 48 8.18 -31.21 23.25
CA ASN A 48 9.29 -31.21 24.18
C ASN A 48 9.08 -32.22 25.32
N LYS A 49 9.81 -33.34 25.24
CA LYS A 49 9.78 -34.42 26.24
C LYS A 49 10.08 -33.98 27.67
N SER A 50 10.85 -32.91 27.87
CA SER A 50 11.23 -32.48 29.22
C SER A 50 10.08 -31.87 30.02
N ILE A 51 9.02 -31.42 29.34
CA ILE A 51 7.84 -30.80 29.97
C ILE A 51 6.61 -31.70 29.93
N GLN A 52 6.65 -32.81 29.20
CA GLN A 52 5.58 -33.80 29.20
C GLN A 52 5.42 -34.40 30.61
N GLY A 53 4.16 -34.59 31.04
CA GLY A 53 3.81 -35.03 32.39
C GLY A 53 3.69 -33.90 33.41
N HIS A 54 4.24 -32.72 33.13
CA HIS A 54 4.01 -31.52 33.95
C HIS A 54 2.62 -30.92 33.71
N TYR A 55 2.26 -29.94 34.54
CA TYR A 55 1.02 -29.20 34.42
C TYR A 55 1.32 -27.73 34.13
N GLU A 56 0.58 -27.17 33.19
CA GLU A 56 0.55 -25.73 32.93
C GLU A 56 -0.87 -25.23 33.15
N LYS A 57 -1.02 -24.22 34.02
CA LYS A 57 -2.34 -23.65 34.40
C LYS A 57 -3.36 -24.70 34.83
N GLY A 58 -2.89 -25.78 35.48
CA GLY A 58 -3.73 -26.89 35.94
C GLY A 58 -4.10 -27.92 34.85
N VAL A 59 -3.61 -27.75 33.62
CA VAL A 59 -3.83 -28.70 32.51
C VAL A 59 -2.56 -29.54 32.30
N LYS A 60 -2.73 -30.85 32.15
CA LYS A 60 -1.61 -31.78 31.95
C LYS A 60 -1.03 -31.63 30.55
N ILE A 61 0.30 -31.61 30.47
CA ILE A 61 1.05 -31.62 29.21
C ILE A 61 1.34 -33.07 28.80
N ILE A 62 1.02 -33.45 27.57
CA ILE A 62 1.17 -34.81 27.05
C ILE A 62 1.83 -34.82 25.66
N ASP A 63 2.28 -36.00 25.22
CA ASP A 63 2.64 -36.24 23.83
C ASP A 63 1.37 -36.46 22.98
N TYR A 64 1.39 -36.08 21.70
CA TYR A 64 0.27 -36.34 20.80
C TYR A 64 -0.06 -37.83 20.65
N LYS A 65 0.96 -38.69 20.78
CA LYS A 65 0.78 -40.15 20.71
C LYS A 65 -0.08 -40.69 21.86
N ASP A 66 -0.07 -40.01 23.00
CA ASP A 66 -0.82 -40.39 24.19
C ASP A 66 -2.30 -39.94 24.13
N LEU A 67 -2.69 -39.21 23.08
CA LEU A 67 -4.07 -38.81 22.85
C LEU A 67 -4.88 -40.03 22.36
N ILE A 68 -5.81 -40.49 23.20
CA ILE A 68 -6.77 -41.57 22.90
C ILE A 68 -7.99 -40.97 22.20
N ASP A 69 -8.62 -41.69 21.26
CA ASP A 69 -9.81 -41.24 20.49
C ASP A 69 -9.63 -39.89 19.78
N LYS A 70 -8.58 -39.79 18.95
CA LYS A 70 -8.13 -38.54 18.31
C LYS A 70 -9.22 -37.85 17.49
N GLU A 71 -10.12 -38.62 16.90
CA GLU A 71 -11.29 -38.16 16.14
C GLU A 71 -12.28 -37.33 16.97
N ASN A 72 -12.30 -37.50 18.29
CA ASN A 72 -13.16 -36.76 19.20
C ASN A 72 -12.56 -35.42 19.66
N TYR A 73 -11.36 -35.08 19.20
CA TYR A 73 -10.67 -33.86 19.58
C TYR A 73 -10.70 -32.80 18.48
N PHE A 74 -10.80 -31.54 18.92
CA PHE A 74 -10.53 -30.37 18.12
C PHE A 74 -9.26 -29.69 18.64
N ILE A 75 -8.30 -29.47 17.75
CA ILE A 75 -6.96 -28.99 18.11
C ILE A 75 -6.89 -27.48 17.87
N ILE A 76 -6.50 -26.73 18.91
CA ILE A 76 -6.20 -25.30 18.78
C ILE A 76 -4.70 -25.10 18.92
N ILE A 77 -4.05 -24.61 17.86
CA ILE A 77 -2.60 -24.35 17.84
C ILE A 77 -2.31 -23.10 18.66
N THR A 78 -1.43 -23.24 19.65
CA THR A 78 -1.01 -22.21 20.62
C THR A 78 0.51 -22.06 20.67
N THR A 79 1.18 -22.19 19.52
CA THR A 79 2.63 -21.97 19.39
C THR A 79 2.96 -21.02 18.24
N GLY A 80 4.01 -20.22 18.41
CA GLY A 80 4.54 -19.36 17.35
C GLY A 80 5.14 -20.14 16.18
N SER A 81 5.52 -21.40 16.39
CA SER A 81 6.00 -22.32 15.36
C SER A 81 4.86 -23.01 14.60
N PHE A 82 3.70 -22.34 14.47
CA PHE A 82 2.47 -22.93 13.94
C PHE A 82 2.66 -23.53 12.55
N LYS A 83 3.44 -22.92 11.64
CA LYS A 83 3.64 -23.44 10.27
C LYS A 83 4.14 -24.89 10.21
N GLY A 84 5.11 -25.23 11.06
CA GLY A 84 5.63 -26.59 11.15
C GLY A 84 4.56 -27.56 11.66
N LEU A 85 3.81 -27.13 12.67
CA LEU A 85 2.74 -27.92 13.26
C LEU A 85 1.54 -28.12 12.30
N VAL A 86 1.18 -27.09 11.53
CA VAL A 86 0.15 -27.19 10.49
C VAL A 86 0.52 -28.26 9.47
N ARG A 87 1.79 -28.28 9.04
CA ARG A 87 2.29 -29.33 8.13
C ARG A 87 2.19 -30.71 8.79
N GLU A 88 2.62 -30.82 10.04
CA GLU A 88 2.55 -32.08 10.80
C GLU A 88 1.11 -32.59 10.93
N LEU A 89 0.14 -31.72 11.23
CA LEU A 89 -1.28 -32.08 11.35
C LEU A 89 -1.87 -32.52 10.01
N LYS A 90 -1.50 -31.84 8.91
CA LYS A 90 -1.89 -32.24 7.55
C LYS A 90 -1.31 -33.59 7.14
N GLU A 91 -0.06 -33.87 7.48
CA GLU A 91 0.58 -35.19 7.25
C GLU A 91 -0.14 -36.32 8.01
N LYS A 92 -0.84 -35.99 9.11
CA LYS A 92 -1.71 -36.90 9.85
C LYS A 92 -3.15 -36.95 9.30
N SER A 93 -3.39 -36.40 8.10
CA SER A 93 -4.70 -36.35 7.42
C SER A 93 -5.78 -35.55 8.16
N LEU A 94 -5.39 -34.61 9.03
CA LEU A 94 -6.33 -33.70 9.68
C LEU A 94 -6.63 -32.50 8.77
N ILE A 95 -7.85 -31.98 8.87
CA ILE A 95 -8.38 -30.95 7.99
C ILE A 95 -8.41 -29.59 8.72
N GLU A 96 -7.82 -28.57 8.09
CA GLU A 96 -7.87 -27.18 8.59
C GLU A 96 -9.32 -26.70 8.75
N GLY A 97 -9.61 -25.95 9.81
CA GLY A 97 -10.95 -25.42 10.08
C GLY A 97 -11.96 -26.45 10.59
N GLU A 98 -11.70 -27.75 10.44
CA GLU A 98 -12.59 -28.85 10.82
C GLU A 98 -12.06 -29.67 12.00
N ASP A 99 -10.79 -30.04 11.93
CA ASP A 99 -10.10 -30.80 12.97
C ASP A 99 -9.16 -29.92 13.79
N PHE A 100 -8.61 -28.88 13.17
CA PHE A 100 -7.71 -27.96 13.85
C PHE A 100 -7.73 -26.54 13.30
N VAL A 101 -7.35 -25.59 14.15
CA VAL A 101 -7.24 -24.16 13.84
C VAL A 101 -6.04 -23.54 14.54
N CYS A 102 -5.59 -22.38 14.05
CA CYS A 102 -4.71 -21.52 14.81
C CYS A 102 -5.49 -20.70 15.82
N SER A 103 -4.96 -20.55 17.03
CA SER A 103 -5.57 -19.64 17.99
C SER A 103 -5.56 -18.20 17.46
N PRO A 104 -6.67 -17.44 17.59
CA PRO A 104 -6.70 -16.05 17.12
C PRO A 104 -5.68 -15.14 17.82
N VAL A 105 -5.12 -15.56 18.96
CA VAL A 105 -4.03 -14.82 19.65
C VAL A 105 -2.75 -14.80 18.82
N LEU A 106 -2.61 -15.69 17.84
CA LEU A 106 -1.48 -15.78 16.92
C LEU A 106 -1.67 -14.94 15.65
N ASN A 107 -2.79 -14.21 15.51
CA ASN A 107 -3.07 -13.39 14.32
C ASN A 107 -1.95 -12.37 14.02
N ASN A 108 -1.30 -11.82 15.05
CA ASN A 108 -0.16 -10.92 14.83
C ASN A 108 1.02 -11.63 14.15
N LEU A 109 1.26 -12.90 14.47
CA LEU A 109 2.31 -13.71 13.81
C LEU A 109 1.91 -14.07 12.38
N LYS A 110 0.62 -14.32 12.13
CA LYS A 110 0.07 -14.49 10.78
C LYS A 110 0.39 -13.28 9.91
N ILE A 111 -0.06 -12.09 10.33
CA ILE A 111 0.13 -10.86 9.55
C ILE A 111 1.60 -10.54 9.36
N ARG A 112 2.42 -10.67 10.42
CA ARG A 112 3.88 -10.51 10.34
C ARG A 112 4.47 -11.40 9.25
N ASP A 113 4.13 -12.68 9.25
CA ASP A 113 4.69 -13.63 8.30
C ASP A 113 4.19 -13.38 6.87
N GLU A 114 2.94 -12.98 6.71
CA GLU A 114 2.38 -12.60 5.40
C GLU A 114 3.09 -11.40 4.80
N ILE A 115 3.45 -10.39 5.61
CA ILE A 115 4.24 -9.24 5.17
C ILE A 115 5.69 -9.65 4.88
N ILE A 116 6.36 -10.35 5.81
CA ILE A 116 7.79 -10.69 5.71
C ILE A 116 8.08 -11.61 4.52
N PHE A 117 7.21 -12.60 4.29
CA PHE A 117 7.39 -13.60 3.25
C PHE A 117 6.60 -13.29 1.97
N LEU A 118 6.08 -12.06 1.84
CA LEU A 118 5.38 -11.63 0.64
C LEU A 118 6.30 -11.76 -0.58
N ASP A 119 5.79 -12.39 -1.63
CA ASP A 119 6.43 -12.50 -2.94
C ASP A 119 5.65 -11.64 -3.94
N LYS A 120 6.07 -10.39 -4.08
CA LYS A 120 5.40 -9.39 -4.92
C LYS A 120 6.44 -8.62 -5.72
N ASN A 121 6.12 -8.36 -6.99
CA ASN A 121 6.86 -7.39 -7.79
C ASN A 121 6.22 -6.00 -7.62
N ILE A 122 7.05 -5.01 -7.38
CA ILE A 122 6.65 -3.62 -7.19
C ILE A 122 7.35 -2.80 -8.26
N LEU A 123 6.57 -2.11 -9.08
CA LEU A 123 7.06 -1.14 -10.06
C LEU A 123 7.08 0.24 -9.41
N PHE A 124 8.13 1.02 -9.60
CA PHE A 124 8.15 2.40 -9.09
C PHE A 124 9.01 3.32 -9.94
N SER A 125 8.71 4.62 -9.86
CA SER A 125 9.36 5.66 -10.64
C SER A 125 10.30 6.52 -9.78
N VAL A 126 11.39 6.94 -10.40
CA VAL A 126 12.46 7.72 -9.76
C VAL A 126 12.70 8.98 -10.58
N PRO A 127 12.33 10.17 -10.06
CA PRO A 127 12.74 11.42 -10.67
C PRO A 127 14.22 11.64 -10.33
N ALA A 128 15.08 11.80 -11.33
CA ALA A 128 16.50 12.08 -11.12
C ALA A 128 16.83 13.56 -11.21
N PRO A 129 17.19 14.19 -10.07
CA PRO A 129 17.89 15.48 -10.08
C PRO A 129 19.42 15.38 -9.86
N ALA A 130 20.00 14.24 -9.44
CA ALA A 130 21.40 14.25 -8.93
C ALA A 130 22.35 13.09 -9.30
N CYS A 131 21.91 11.91 -9.77
CA CYS A 131 22.80 10.73 -9.86
C CYS A 131 22.67 9.83 -11.12
N ASP A 132 22.11 10.30 -12.24
CA ASP A 132 21.94 9.50 -13.48
C ASP A 132 21.17 8.16 -13.34
N LYS A 133 20.50 7.92 -12.20
CA LYS A 133 19.72 6.72 -11.87
C LYS A 133 18.21 6.97 -11.88
N GLY A 134 17.74 7.85 -12.74
CA GLY A 134 16.31 8.11 -12.88
C GLY A 134 15.63 7.07 -13.76
N GLY A 135 14.31 7.03 -13.73
CA GLY A 135 13.54 6.15 -14.61
C GLY A 135 12.59 5.25 -13.84
N VAL A 136 12.41 4.02 -14.31
CA VAL A 136 11.47 3.06 -13.72
C VAL A 136 12.20 1.78 -13.31
N TYR A 137 11.86 1.28 -12.12
CA TYR A 137 12.45 0.11 -11.50
C TYR A 137 11.38 -0.93 -11.15
N VAL A 138 11.76 -2.19 -11.20
CA VAL A 138 11.00 -3.33 -10.68
C VAL A 138 11.77 -3.93 -9.51
N TYR A 139 11.09 -4.09 -8.39
CA TYR A 139 11.63 -4.69 -7.17
C TYR A 139 10.81 -5.90 -6.74
N ASN A 140 11.46 -7.03 -6.46
CA ASN A 140 10.79 -8.20 -5.90
C ASN A 140 11.00 -8.29 -4.38
N THR A 141 9.92 -8.32 -3.60
CA THR A 141 9.94 -8.24 -2.13
C THR A 141 10.59 -9.43 -1.45
N LYS A 142 10.62 -10.60 -2.09
CA LYS A 142 11.16 -11.84 -1.51
C LYS A 142 12.63 -12.03 -1.86
N THR A 143 12.96 -11.99 -3.15
CA THR A 143 14.33 -12.13 -3.66
C THR A 143 15.19 -10.90 -3.39
N LYS A 144 14.55 -9.75 -3.12
CA LYS A 144 15.20 -8.45 -2.93
C LYS A 144 15.91 -7.93 -4.18
N ASN A 145 15.61 -8.50 -5.35
CA ASN A 145 16.18 -8.07 -6.63
C ASN A 145 15.55 -6.75 -7.07
N LEU A 146 16.39 -5.77 -7.41
CA LEU A 146 16.01 -4.46 -7.94
C LEU A 146 16.59 -4.31 -9.35
N ASN A 147 15.73 -4.11 -10.33
CA ASN A 147 16.11 -3.98 -11.73
C ASN A 147 15.56 -2.68 -12.33
N GLN A 148 16.41 -1.90 -12.99
CA GLN A 148 15.95 -0.77 -13.79
C GLN A 148 15.44 -1.28 -15.13
N ILE A 149 14.23 -0.89 -15.52
CA ILE A 149 13.63 -1.28 -16.81
C ILE A 149 13.60 -0.13 -17.81
N PHE A 150 13.72 1.11 -17.32
CA PHE A 150 13.70 2.32 -18.13
C PHE A 150 14.57 3.39 -17.46
N SER A 151 15.30 4.17 -18.26
CA SER A 151 16.12 5.30 -17.80
C SER A 151 15.49 6.61 -18.28
N GLY A 152 15.28 7.55 -17.35
CA GLY A 152 14.60 8.81 -17.64
C GLY A 152 14.43 9.71 -16.42
N LYS A 153 13.54 10.69 -16.49
CA LYS A 153 13.12 11.55 -15.37
C LYS A 153 11.65 11.29 -15.05
N SER A 154 11.42 10.11 -14.52
CA SER A 154 10.10 9.50 -14.40
C SER A 154 9.39 9.90 -13.11
N ARG A 155 8.09 10.21 -13.20
CA ARG A 155 7.24 10.65 -12.10
C ARG A 155 5.96 9.83 -11.99
N GLY A 156 4.83 10.32 -12.47
CA GLY A 156 3.55 9.62 -12.32
C GLY A 156 3.56 8.25 -12.98
N LEU A 157 2.93 7.29 -12.32
CA LEU A 157 2.61 5.97 -12.88
C LEU A 157 1.12 5.72 -12.69
N ALA A 158 0.47 5.13 -13.69
CA ALA A 158 -0.90 4.65 -13.59
C ALA A 158 -1.06 3.32 -14.34
N LYS A 159 -1.91 2.43 -13.80
CA LYS A 159 -2.22 1.11 -14.38
C LYS A 159 -3.64 1.11 -14.94
N SER A 160 -3.82 0.42 -16.07
CA SER A 160 -5.11 0.12 -16.70
C SER A 160 -5.18 -1.38 -17.04
N GLU A 161 -6.23 -1.81 -17.73
CA GLU A 161 -6.42 -3.22 -18.10
C GLU A 161 -5.31 -3.72 -19.04
N ASN A 162 -4.82 -2.89 -19.95
CA ASN A 162 -3.85 -3.26 -20.98
C ASN A 162 -2.51 -2.52 -20.86
N TYR A 163 -2.48 -1.37 -20.18
CA TYR A 163 -1.30 -0.51 -20.16
C TYR A 163 -0.86 -0.10 -18.75
N ILE A 164 0.44 0.17 -18.64
CA ILE A 164 1.01 1.01 -17.58
C ILE A 164 1.45 2.31 -18.25
N CYS A 165 0.92 3.44 -17.78
CA CYS A 165 1.23 4.78 -18.24
C CYS A 165 2.26 5.44 -17.33
N LEU A 166 3.27 6.06 -17.91
CA LEU A 166 4.34 6.79 -17.22
C LEU A 166 4.37 8.24 -17.70
N GLY A 167 4.47 9.18 -16.76
CA GLY A 167 4.88 10.56 -17.05
C GLY A 167 6.40 10.71 -16.87
N ASP A 168 7.09 11.14 -17.91
CA ASP A 168 8.53 11.39 -17.93
C ASP A 168 8.85 12.80 -18.44
N GLU A 169 9.74 13.53 -17.77
CA GLU A 169 10.06 14.91 -18.15
C GLU A 169 10.82 15.02 -19.49
N ILE A 170 11.49 13.94 -19.94
CA ILE A 170 12.29 13.94 -21.16
C ILE A 170 11.49 13.35 -22.31
N GLU A 171 10.90 12.18 -22.10
CA GLU A 171 10.24 11.42 -23.17
C GLU A 171 8.73 11.70 -23.28
N GLY A 172 8.15 12.50 -22.38
CA GLY A 172 6.73 12.78 -22.33
C GLY A 172 5.95 11.63 -21.67
N ILE A 173 4.85 11.20 -22.27
CA ILE A 173 4.07 10.06 -21.76
C ILE A 173 4.56 8.78 -22.44
N ILE A 174 4.85 7.75 -21.64
CA ILE A 174 5.27 6.43 -22.15
C ILE A 174 4.21 5.40 -21.75
N LEU A 175 3.81 4.57 -22.71
CA LEU A 175 2.93 3.43 -22.47
C LEU A 175 3.73 2.14 -22.50
N PHE A 176 3.59 1.33 -21.47
CA PHE A 176 4.09 -0.04 -21.39
C PHE A 176 2.94 -1.03 -21.48
N ASP A 177 3.18 -2.20 -22.06
CA ASP A 177 2.33 -3.38 -21.83
C ASP A 177 2.59 -4.00 -20.43
N HIS A 178 1.81 -4.99 -20.03
CA HIS A 178 2.01 -5.71 -18.74
C HIS A 178 3.28 -6.56 -18.69
N LYS A 179 3.95 -6.76 -19.82
CA LYS A 179 5.30 -7.37 -19.89
C LYS A 179 6.40 -6.31 -19.78
N LEU A 180 6.02 -5.06 -19.54
CA LEU A 180 6.91 -3.90 -19.39
C LEU A 180 7.67 -3.54 -20.66
N ASN A 181 7.14 -3.90 -21.84
CA ASN A 181 7.65 -3.42 -23.13
C ASN A 181 7.02 -2.07 -23.44
N ILE A 182 7.83 -1.11 -23.92
CA ILE A 182 7.30 0.17 -24.42
C ILE A 182 6.51 -0.10 -25.70
N VAL A 183 5.22 0.27 -25.69
CA VAL A 183 4.31 0.13 -26.84
C VAL A 183 4.04 1.46 -27.52
N ASN A 184 4.18 2.59 -26.80
CA ASN A 184 4.01 3.92 -27.39
C ASN A 184 4.74 5.00 -26.58
N LYS A 185 5.04 6.12 -27.24
CA LYS A 185 5.52 7.36 -26.62
C LYS A 185 4.73 8.54 -27.20
N ILE A 186 4.25 9.41 -26.32
CA ILE A 186 3.41 10.55 -26.65
C ILE A 186 4.13 11.82 -26.21
N GLN A 187 4.41 12.68 -27.19
CA GLN A 187 5.04 13.96 -26.94
C GLN A 187 4.09 14.89 -26.17
N VAL A 188 4.62 15.57 -25.17
CA VAL A 188 3.89 16.50 -24.32
C VAL A 188 4.21 17.95 -24.71
N LEU A 189 3.42 18.89 -24.19
CA LEU A 189 3.67 20.32 -24.41
C LEU A 189 4.98 20.77 -23.75
N ASP A 190 5.60 21.80 -24.30
CA ASP A 190 6.78 22.41 -23.69
C ASP A 190 6.49 22.91 -22.27
N ASN A 191 7.51 22.78 -21.41
CA ASN A 191 7.47 23.17 -20.00
C ASN A 191 6.40 22.43 -19.16
N SER A 192 5.87 21.29 -19.62
CA SER A 192 4.86 20.53 -18.88
C SER A 192 5.37 20.02 -17.52
N ILE A 193 6.61 19.53 -17.47
CA ILE A 193 7.16 18.77 -16.32
C ILE A 193 6.13 17.71 -15.90
N ALA A 194 6.03 16.65 -16.71
CA ALA A 194 5.07 15.56 -16.57
C ALA A 194 5.12 14.98 -15.15
N HIS A 195 4.05 15.18 -14.39
CA HIS A 195 3.95 14.80 -12.98
C HIS A 195 3.05 13.57 -12.85
N GLY A 196 2.01 13.59 -12.02
CA GLY A 196 1.03 12.50 -11.97
C GLY A 196 0.30 12.29 -13.29
N VAL A 197 -0.12 11.05 -13.51
CA VAL A 197 -0.82 10.62 -14.73
C VAL A 197 -2.00 9.74 -14.33
N SER A 198 -3.05 9.77 -15.14
CA SER A 198 -4.19 8.86 -15.06
C SER A 198 -4.56 8.39 -16.46
N ILE A 199 -5.04 7.16 -16.59
CA ILE A 199 -5.36 6.53 -17.87
C ILE A 199 -6.75 5.90 -17.78
N SER A 200 -7.56 6.11 -18.83
CA SER A 200 -8.88 5.49 -18.97
C SER A 200 -9.02 4.94 -20.38
N GLU A 201 -8.96 3.61 -20.49
CA GLU A 201 -9.19 2.91 -21.74
C GLU A 201 -10.65 3.02 -22.18
N LYS A 202 -11.58 2.95 -21.21
CA LYS A 202 -13.02 3.14 -21.43
C LYS A 202 -13.33 4.46 -22.13
N HIS A 203 -12.62 5.53 -21.77
CA HIS A 203 -12.83 6.86 -22.35
C HIS A 203 -11.79 7.22 -23.42
N ASN A 204 -10.88 6.31 -23.77
CA ASN A 204 -9.77 6.51 -24.69
C ASN A 204 -8.92 7.75 -24.37
N LYS A 205 -8.61 7.98 -23.08
CA LYS A 205 -7.95 9.21 -22.62
C LYS A 205 -6.79 8.94 -21.67
N ILE A 206 -5.80 9.81 -21.75
CA ILE A 206 -4.74 9.98 -20.74
C ILE A 206 -4.83 11.39 -20.20
N PHE A 207 -4.71 11.52 -18.88
CA PHE A 207 -4.66 12.79 -18.16
C PHE A 207 -3.28 12.91 -17.53
N MET A 208 -2.67 14.09 -17.64
CA MET A 208 -1.34 14.34 -17.09
C MET A 208 -1.32 15.68 -16.37
N GLY A 209 -0.93 15.66 -15.10
CA GLY A 209 -0.64 16.86 -14.33
C GLY A 209 0.64 17.52 -14.81
N ASN A 210 0.56 18.81 -15.14
CA ASN A 210 1.67 19.63 -15.61
C ASN A 210 2.14 20.57 -14.49
N SER A 211 3.10 20.11 -13.70
CA SER A 211 3.62 20.93 -12.58
C SER A 211 4.30 22.22 -13.06
N GLY A 212 4.85 22.23 -14.29
CA GLY A 212 5.51 23.39 -14.89
C GLY A 212 4.55 24.39 -15.54
N ARG A 213 3.26 24.04 -15.70
CA ARG A 213 2.24 24.86 -16.37
C ARG A 213 1.02 25.18 -15.52
N ASP A 214 0.93 24.65 -14.30
CA ASP A 214 -0.26 24.68 -13.46
C ASP A 214 -1.52 24.24 -14.22
N SER A 215 -1.46 23.06 -14.82
CA SER A 215 -2.56 22.55 -15.64
C SER A 215 -2.64 21.02 -15.63
N VAL A 216 -3.70 20.49 -16.25
CA VAL A 216 -3.83 19.08 -16.61
C VAL A 216 -4.03 18.99 -18.11
N SER A 217 -3.15 18.28 -18.81
CA SER A 217 -3.31 17.97 -20.24
C SER A 217 -4.12 16.70 -20.43
N ILE A 218 -4.94 16.68 -21.48
CA ILE A 218 -5.75 15.54 -21.91
C ILE A 218 -5.24 15.08 -23.27
N PHE A 219 -4.95 13.79 -23.41
CA PHE A 219 -4.51 13.17 -24.65
C PHE A 219 -5.47 12.05 -25.04
N ASP A 220 -5.61 11.83 -26.34
CA ASP A 220 -6.26 10.64 -26.88
C ASP A 220 -5.32 9.45 -26.73
N LEU A 221 -5.79 8.39 -26.05
CA LEU A 221 -4.97 7.21 -25.76
C LEU A 221 -4.53 6.48 -27.04
N SER A 222 -5.44 6.34 -28.01
CA SER A 222 -5.19 5.59 -29.24
C SER A 222 -4.22 6.28 -30.22
N THR A 223 -4.29 7.60 -30.32
CA THR A 223 -3.55 8.40 -31.31
C THR A 223 -2.39 9.18 -30.71
N GLY A 224 -2.36 9.34 -29.38
CA GLY A 224 -1.41 10.23 -28.68
C GLY A 224 -1.68 11.72 -28.90
N LYS A 225 -2.77 12.10 -29.57
CA LYS A 225 -3.04 13.50 -29.89
C LYS A 225 -3.43 14.27 -28.62
N HIS A 226 -2.81 15.42 -28.40
CA HIS A 226 -3.26 16.37 -27.39
C HIS A 226 -4.67 16.89 -27.73
N LEU A 227 -5.61 16.72 -26.80
CA LEU A 227 -7.01 17.08 -26.95
C LEU A 227 -7.35 18.41 -26.28
N ASP A 228 -6.87 18.63 -25.07
CA ASP A 228 -7.23 19.80 -24.26
C ASP A 228 -6.23 20.06 -23.11
N GLU A 229 -6.26 21.26 -22.55
CA GLU A 229 -5.47 21.65 -21.37
C GLU A 229 -6.36 22.40 -20.36
N ILE A 230 -6.55 21.83 -19.17
CA ILE A 230 -7.30 22.42 -18.06
C ILE A 230 -6.33 23.24 -17.21
N LYS A 231 -6.43 24.57 -17.27
CA LYS A 231 -5.63 25.48 -16.44
C LYS A 231 -6.22 25.61 -15.04
N ILE A 232 -5.38 25.58 -14.01
CA ILE A 232 -5.81 25.79 -12.62
C ILE A 232 -6.21 27.25 -12.37
N SER A 233 -5.47 28.20 -12.95
CA SER A 233 -5.79 29.64 -12.89
C SER A 233 -5.11 30.40 -14.04
N ASP A 234 -5.37 31.71 -14.12
CA ASP A 234 -4.74 32.61 -15.08
C ASP A 234 -3.29 32.99 -14.72
N LYS A 235 -2.78 32.55 -13.55
CA LYS A 235 -1.46 32.95 -13.06
C LYS A 235 -0.34 32.52 -14.00
N PHE A 236 -0.32 31.25 -14.41
CA PHE A 236 0.69 30.76 -15.36
C PHE A 236 0.62 31.54 -16.68
N SER A 237 -0.58 31.81 -17.19
CA SER A 237 -0.74 32.60 -18.42
C SER A 237 -0.16 34.01 -18.29
N SER A 238 -0.21 34.59 -17.09
CA SER A 238 0.27 35.95 -16.81
C SER A 238 1.77 36.03 -16.52
N SER A 239 2.33 35.05 -15.80
CA SER A 239 3.75 35.07 -15.38
C SER A 239 4.66 34.18 -16.21
N GLN A 240 4.11 33.24 -16.97
CA GLN A 240 4.83 32.13 -17.61
C GLN A 240 5.61 31.25 -16.61
N GLU A 241 5.23 31.28 -15.33
CA GLU A 241 5.86 30.52 -14.25
C GLU A 241 4.81 29.80 -13.41
N ALA A 242 5.01 28.50 -13.17
CA ALA A 242 4.14 27.72 -12.29
C ALA A 242 4.14 28.24 -10.84
N GLN A 243 2.95 28.51 -10.36
CA GLN A 243 2.60 29.08 -9.06
C GLN A 243 1.86 28.08 -8.16
N HIS A 244 1.15 27.08 -8.68
CA HIS A 244 0.34 26.13 -7.90
C HIS A 244 1.05 24.80 -7.63
N ASN A 245 1.88 24.34 -8.59
CA ASN A 245 2.57 23.05 -8.58
C ASN A 245 1.59 21.88 -8.45
N VAL A 246 0.95 21.53 -9.57
CA VAL A 246 0.10 20.34 -9.72
C VAL A 246 0.96 19.08 -9.54
N ASN A 247 0.62 18.24 -8.56
CA ASN A 247 1.40 17.04 -8.26
C ASN A 247 0.88 15.79 -8.91
N ASP A 248 -0.42 15.56 -8.77
CA ASP A 248 -1.07 14.33 -9.21
C ASP A 248 -2.48 14.57 -9.72
N VAL A 249 -2.93 13.65 -10.58
CA VAL A 249 -4.25 13.66 -11.18
C VAL A 249 -4.82 12.26 -11.19
N PHE A 250 -6.05 12.12 -10.72
CA PHE A 250 -6.82 10.89 -10.80
C PHE A 250 -8.14 11.15 -11.52
N PHE A 251 -8.43 10.35 -12.54
CA PHE A 251 -9.70 10.40 -13.24
C PHE A 251 -10.67 9.35 -12.68
N ASP A 252 -11.78 9.81 -12.10
CA ASP A 252 -12.87 8.95 -11.65
C ASP A 252 -13.82 8.66 -12.82
N GLU A 253 -13.74 7.45 -13.36
CA GLU A 253 -14.57 7.01 -14.48
C GLU A 253 -16.07 6.91 -14.16
N ASN A 254 -16.46 6.87 -12.89
CA ASN A 254 -17.86 6.77 -12.49
C ASN A 254 -18.55 8.13 -12.54
N THR A 255 -17.84 9.17 -12.11
CA THR A 255 -18.35 10.54 -12.06
C THR A 255 -17.91 11.37 -13.26
N GLU A 256 -16.93 10.90 -14.03
CA GLU A 256 -16.23 11.64 -15.09
C GLU A 256 -15.61 12.95 -14.58
N THR A 257 -15.04 12.91 -13.37
CA THR A 257 -14.35 14.03 -12.74
C THR A 257 -12.86 13.77 -12.62
N LEU A 258 -12.07 14.84 -12.57
CA LEU A 258 -10.65 14.81 -12.24
C LEU A 258 -10.45 15.29 -10.81
N LEU A 259 -9.71 14.50 -10.04
CA LEU A 259 -9.18 14.88 -8.74
C LEU A 259 -7.74 15.34 -8.94
N ILE A 260 -7.45 16.58 -8.56
CA ILE A 260 -6.15 17.22 -8.85
C ILE A 260 -5.50 17.66 -7.55
N SER A 261 -4.36 17.06 -7.20
CA SER A 261 -3.60 17.45 -6.01
C SER A 261 -2.55 18.51 -6.34
N MET A 262 -2.32 19.46 -5.42
CA MET A 262 -1.34 20.54 -5.62
C MET A 262 -0.79 21.12 -4.31
N PHE A 263 0.34 21.83 -4.39
CA PHE A 263 0.96 22.45 -3.22
C PHE A 263 0.21 23.66 -2.67
N SER A 264 -0.50 24.39 -3.53
CA SER A 264 -1.14 25.64 -3.13
C SER A 264 -2.31 26.01 -4.04
N PHE A 265 -3.50 26.14 -3.46
CA PHE A 265 -4.67 26.64 -4.19
C PHE A 265 -4.52 28.11 -4.55
N THR A 266 -3.96 28.94 -3.65
CA THR A 266 -3.72 30.35 -3.97
C THR A 266 -2.51 30.57 -4.87
N GLY A 267 -1.68 29.56 -5.09
CA GLY A 267 -0.47 29.65 -5.90
C GLY A 267 0.65 30.48 -5.24
N ASN A 268 0.83 30.34 -3.92
CA ASN A 268 1.82 31.08 -3.14
C ASN A 268 2.83 30.16 -2.41
N TRP A 269 2.96 28.89 -2.81
CA TRP A 269 3.87 27.93 -2.14
C TRP A 269 5.33 28.38 -2.16
N ARG A 270 5.78 29.09 -3.21
CA ARG A 270 7.13 29.68 -3.29
C ARG A 270 7.38 30.78 -2.24
N LYS A 271 6.29 31.35 -1.68
CA LYS A 271 6.30 32.31 -0.57
C LYS A 271 6.08 31.64 0.79
N GLY A 272 6.09 30.31 0.84
CA GLY A 272 5.88 29.53 2.06
C GLY A 272 4.41 29.28 2.42
N VAL A 273 3.45 29.67 1.57
CA VAL A 273 2.02 29.41 1.80
C VAL A 273 1.64 28.06 1.20
N TYR A 274 1.60 27.02 2.04
CA TYR A 274 1.22 25.65 1.67
C TYR A 274 -0.26 25.39 2.00
N ASP A 275 -1.15 26.08 1.29
CA ASP A 275 -2.61 25.92 1.34
C ASP A 275 -3.09 24.87 0.32
N GLY A 276 -2.35 23.77 0.19
CA GLY A 276 -2.62 22.72 -0.79
C GLY A 276 -3.75 21.79 -0.41
N GLY A 277 -4.09 20.90 -1.34
CA GLY A 277 -5.18 19.94 -1.18
C GLY A 277 -5.56 19.31 -2.51
N VAL A 278 -6.84 18.94 -2.65
CA VAL A 278 -7.41 18.33 -3.85
C VAL A 278 -8.54 19.20 -4.40
N LEU A 279 -8.44 19.59 -5.67
CA LEU A 279 -9.55 20.17 -6.44
C LEU A 279 -10.31 19.07 -7.18
N GLU A 280 -11.62 19.24 -7.32
CA GLU A 280 -12.45 18.47 -8.24
C GLU A 280 -12.78 19.29 -9.48
N TYR A 281 -12.57 18.70 -10.66
CA TYR A 281 -12.95 19.27 -11.95
C TYR A 281 -13.92 18.33 -12.69
N ASP A 282 -15.08 18.85 -13.05
CA ASP A 282 -16.09 18.10 -13.80
C ASP A 282 -15.86 18.27 -15.31
N LEU A 283 -15.58 17.16 -16.01
CA LEU A 283 -15.32 17.18 -17.45
C LEU A 283 -16.55 17.53 -18.30
N LYS A 284 -17.77 17.25 -17.81
CA LYS A 284 -19.03 17.51 -18.52
C LYS A 284 -19.38 18.99 -18.45
N THR A 285 -19.33 19.56 -17.26
CA THR A 285 -19.65 20.99 -17.05
C THR A 285 -18.47 21.90 -17.33
N ARG A 286 -17.25 21.34 -17.40
CA ARG A 286 -15.97 22.03 -17.61
C ARG A 286 -15.69 23.08 -16.52
N LYS A 287 -16.07 22.76 -15.28
CA LYS A 287 -15.92 23.63 -14.12
C LYS A 287 -15.11 22.97 -13.03
N ILE A 288 -14.36 23.80 -12.31
CA ILE A 288 -13.82 23.45 -11.00
C ILE A 288 -14.99 23.52 -10.02
N ASN A 289 -15.34 22.41 -9.38
CA ASN A 289 -16.40 22.33 -8.37
C ASN A 289 -15.94 22.91 -7.03
N GLY A 290 -14.64 22.95 -6.80
CA GLY A 290 -14.00 23.54 -5.63
C GLY A 290 -12.93 22.61 -5.03
N PRO A 291 -12.28 23.05 -3.96
CA PRO A 291 -11.48 22.16 -3.14
C PRO A 291 -12.41 21.19 -2.39
N ILE A 292 -12.11 19.89 -2.50
CA ILE A 292 -12.80 18.83 -1.76
C ILE A 292 -11.98 18.34 -0.55
N ILE A 293 -10.68 18.64 -0.55
CA ILE A 293 -9.77 18.50 0.58
C ILE A 293 -8.89 19.74 0.63
N GLU A 294 -8.68 20.30 1.83
CA GLU A 294 -7.86 21.48 2.08
C GLU A 294 -6.80 21.24 3.17
N ASN A 295 -5.86 22.17 3.31
CA ASN A 295 -4.83 22.21 4.36
C ASN A 295 -3.84 21.02 4.34
N MET A 296 -3.64 20.44 3.17
CA MET A 296 -2.66 19.37 2.95
C MET A 296 -1.29 19.95 2.64
N TRP A 297 -0.25 19.36 3.20
CA TRP A 297 1.11 19.86 3.04
C TRP A 297 1.88 19.07 2.00
N MET A 298 1.92 19.65 0.80
CA MET A 298 2.51 19.05 -0.38
C MET A 298 1.88 17.69 -0.75
N PRO A 299 0.56 17.59 -1.00
CA PRO A 299 -0.07 16.32 -1.32
C PRO A 299 0.42 15.78 -2.67
N HIS A 300 1.07 14.61 -2.71
CA HIS A 300 1.69 14.08 -3.93
C HIS A 300 0.94 12.94 -4.63
N SER A 301 0.03 12.26 -3.95
CA SER A 301 -0.74 11.15 -4.55
C SER A 301 -2.19 11.20 -4.13
N ILE A 302 -3.10 11.02 -5.08
CA ILE A 302 -4.55 10.94 -4.88
C ILE A 302 -5.13 9.80 -5.71
N GLN A 303 -5.94 8.92 -5.11
CA GLN A 303 -6.61 7.83 -5.81
C GLN A 303 -7.97 7.50 -5.18
N ILE A 304 -8.83 6.78 -5.91
CA ILE A 304 -9.98 6.08 -5.33
C ILE A 304 -9.62 4.59 -5.17
N ILE A 305 -9.54 4.13 -3.93
CA ILE A 305 -9.19 2.75 -3.57
C ILE A 305 -10.29 2.19 -2.67
N ASP A 306 -10.82 1.02 -3.00
CA ASP A 306 -11.97 0.39 -2.31
C ASP A 306 -13.17 1.36 -2.16
N ASN A 307 -13.51 2.13 -3.21
CA ASN A 307 -14.54 3.17 -3.23
C ASN A 307 -14.31 4.33 -2.24
N ASN A 308 -13.08 4.51 -1.76
CA ASN A 308 -12.73 5.58 -0.85
C ASN A 308 -11.63 6.42 -1.46
N MET A 309 -11.73 7.73 -1.29
CA MET A 309 -10.63 8.64 -1.60
C MET A 309 -9.48 8.38 -0.63
N VAL A 310 -8.29 8.22 -1.21
CA VAL A 310 -7.04 8.01 -0.49
C VAL A 310 -6.01 9.03 -0.95
N LEU A 311 -5.38 9.71 0.01
CA LEU A 311 -4.48 10.84 -0.24
C LEU A 311 -3.23 10.72 0.64
N LEU A 312 -2.08 11.11 0.09
CA LEU A 312 -0.84 11.29 0.86
C LEU A 312 -0.62 12.77 1.19
N ASP A 313 -0.52 13.09 2.48
CA ASP A 313 -0.01 14.38 2.96
C ASP A 313 1.50 14.25 3.18
N SER A 314 2.25 14.45 2.09
CA SER A 314 3.62 13.97 1.94
C SER A 314 4.59 14.53 2.96
N MET A 315 4.47 15.82 3.31
CA MET A 315 5.38 16.42 4.31
C MET A 315 5.10 15.89 5.71
N ARG A 316 3.83 15.62 6.06
CA ARG A 316 3.47 15.11 7.40
C ARG A 316 3.65 13.60 7.53
N GLY A 317 3.78 12.91 6.40
CA GLY A 317 3.89 11.45 6.37
C GLY A 317 2.55 10.76 6.62
N ASP A 318 1.42 11.46 6.44
CA ASP A 318 0.09 10.91 6.73
C ASP A 318 -0.55 10.29 5.49
N LEU A 319 -1.07 9.08 5.67
CA LEU A 319 -1.97 8.39 4.73
C LEU A 319 -3.41 8.62 5.17
N TYR A 320 -4.15 9.38 4.38
CA TYR A 320 -5.56 9.67 4.60
C TYR A 320 -6.45 8.71 3.80
N LYS A 321 -7.53 8.22 4.41
CA LYS A 321 -8.60 7.44 3.76
C LYS A 321 -9.94 7.78 4.39
N THR A 322 -11.00 7.95 3.59
CA THR A 322 -12.39 8.19 4.01
C THR A 322 -12.59 9.37 4.97
N ASN A 323 -13.30 10.43 4.54
CA ASN A 323 -13.60 11.60 5.37
C ASN A 323 -12.35 12.18 6.07
N ASN A 324 -11.20 12.18 5.40
CA ASN A 324 -9.92 12.68 5.90
C ASN A 324 -9.47 12.06 7.24
N LYS A 325 -9.72 10.76 7.45
CA LYS A 325 -9.13 10.03 8.58
C LYS A 325 -7.72 9.56 8.25
N ILE A 326 -6.77 9.86 9.13
CA ILE A 326 -5.42 9.28 9.07
C ILE A 326 -5.51 7.79 9.41
N ILE A 327 -5.09 6.94 8.48
CA ILE A 327 -5.05 5.48 8.66
C ILE A 327 -3.63 4.94 8.83
N GLY A 328 -2.61 5.71 8.48
CA GLY A 328 -1.19 5.41 8.70
C GLY A 328 -0.38 6.70 8.77
N ASN A 329 0.72 6.68 9.53
CA ASN A 329 1.68 7.78 9.61
C ASN A 329 3.09 7.19 9.47
N PHE A 330 3.93 7.85 8.68
CA PHE A 330 5.26 7.40 8.30
C PHE A 330 6.27 8.51 8.53
N ASP A 331 7.43 8.19 9.09
CA ASP A 331 8.39 9.20 9.54
C ASP A 331 9.14 9.94 8.41
N GLY A 332 8.78 9.75 7.14
CA GLY A 332 9.49 10.36 6.01
C GLY A 332 8.57 10.91 4.92
N PHE A 333 9.18 11.37 3.82
CA PHE A 333 8.48 12.07 2.75
C PHE A 333 7.79 11.09 1.80
N ILE A 334 6.52 10.80 2.05
CA ILE A 334 5.75 9.80 1.28
C ILE A 334 5.13 10.41 0.03
N ARG A 335 5.23 9.74 -1.13
CA ARG A 335 4.81 10.33 -2.42
C ARG A 335 3.99 9.43 -3.30
N GLY A 336 4.26 8.14 -3.34
CA GLY A 336 3.55 7.17 -4.18
C GLY A 336 2.66 6.27 -3.33
N ILE A 337 1.49 5.94 -3.84
CA ILE A 337 0.56 4.99 -3.22
C ILE A 337 0.02 4.00 -4.25
N ASP A 338 -0.07 2.74 -3.84
CA ASP A 338 -0.93 1.74 -4.46
C ASP A 338 -1.44 0.78 -3.39
N LYS A 339 -2.43 -0.05 -3.74
CA LYS A 339 -2.97 -1.09 -2.87
C LYS A 339 -3.32 -2.33 -3.70
N ASP A 340 -2.92 -3.50 -3.21
CA ASP A 340 -3.46 -4.76 -3.71
C ASP A 340 -4.69 -5.19 -2.88
N ASP A 341 -5.12 -6.45 -3.00
CA ASP A 341 -6.27 -6.94 -2.23
C ASP A 341 -6.10 -6.79 -0.70
N LYS A 342 -4.87 -6.62 -0.20
CA LYS A 342 -4.56 -6.69 1.22
C LYS A 342 -3.72 -5.55 1.76
N PHE A 343 -2.64 -5.18 1.08
CA PHE A 343 -1.63 -4.26 1.61
C PHE A 343 -1.56 -2.98 0.79
N PHE A 344 -1.34 -1.88 1.50
CA PHE A 344 -0.89 -0.63 0.90
C PHE A 344 0.61 -0.68 0.63
N TYR A 345 1.01 -0.08 -0.49
CA TYR A 345 2.39 0.15 -0.88
C TYR A 345 2.63 1.65 -0.86
N ILE A 346 3.42 2.12 0.10
CA ILE A 346 3.67 3.56 0.30
C ILE A 346 5.13 3.86 -0.01
N ALA A 347 5.37 4.60 -1.08
CA ALA A 347 6.70 5.02 -1.46
C ALA A 347 7.16 6.23 -0.63
N GLN A 348 8.32 6.09 0.00
CA GLN A 348 9.00 7.13 0.75
C GLN A 348 10.28 7.55 0.04
N SER A 349 10.52 8.84 0.04
CA SER A 349 11.75 9.43 -0.48
C SER A 349 12.61 9.98 0.63
N SER A 350 13.90 10.13 0.35
CA SER A 350 14.82 10.80 1.26
C SER A 350 14.34 12.23 1.54
N HIS A 351 14.20 12.55 2.82
CA HIS A 351 13.64 13.82 3.25
C HIS A 351 14.64 14.96 3.06
N ARG A 352 14.40 15.85 2.10
CA ARG A 352 15.29 17.01 1.81
C ARG A 352 14.94 18.28 2.58
N TYR A 353 13.77 18.30 3.22
CA TYR A 353 13.21 19.47 3.92
C TYR A 353 12.97 19.18 5.41
N PHE A 354 13.84 18.37 6.03
CA PHE A 354 13.63 17.87 7.40
C PHE A 354 13.66 18.99 8.44
N ASP A 355 14.31 20.12 8.12
CA ASP A 355 14.29 21.35 8.91
C ASP A 355 12.87 21.87 9.17
N ARG A 356 11.95 21.68 8.21
CA ARG A 356 10.54 22.12 8.31
C ARG A 356 9.71 21.29 9.28
N LEU A 357 10.20 20.11 9.68
CA LEU A 357 9.51 19.19 10.56
C LEU A 357 10.07 19.17 11.99
N LYS A 358 11.11 19.97 12.27
CA LYS A 358 11.86 19.94 13.54
C LYS A 358 10.97 20.04 14.79
N ASP A 359 9.91 20.83 14.74
CA ASP A 359 9.00 21.07 15.86
C ASP A 359 7.64 20.37 15.70
N ILE A 360 7.51 19.49 14.71
CA ILE A 360 6.27 18.78 14.35
C ILE A 360 6.44 17.27 14.51
N SER A 361 7.54 16.72 14.01
CA SER A 361 7.79 15.28 14.06
C SER A 361 8.72 14.90 15.21
N LEU A 362 8.44 13.74 15.83
CA LEU A 362 9.29 13.13 16.85
C LEU A 362 10.45 12.33 16.23
N ASN A 363 10.33 11.95 14.97
CA ASN A 363 11.34 11.21 14.21
C ASN A 363 11.25 11.59 12.72
N ILE A 364 12.38 11.75 12.05
CA ILE A 364 12.41 12.04 10.61
C ILE A 364 13.33 11.04 9.92
N SER A 365 12.74 10.14 9.15
CA SER A 365 13.45 9.17 8.33
C SER A 365 14.07 9.85 7.10
N LEU A 366 15.36 9.59 6.90
CA LEU A 366 16.09 10.02 5.69
C LEU A 366 16.18 8.91 4.63
N ASN A 367 15.68 7.71 4.95
CA ASN A 367 15.77 6.56 4.08
C ASN A 367 14.74 6.64 2.95
N CYS A 368 15.17 6.31 1.74
CA CYS A 368 14.29 6.06 0.61
C CYS A 368 13.88 4.58 0.57
N GLY A 369 12.65 4.29 0.16
CA GLY A 369 12.12 2.94 0.17
C GLY A 369 10.62 2.85 -0.01
N ILE A 370 10.08 1.65 0.14
CA ILE A 370 8.64 1.38 0.06
C ILE A 370 8.19 0.63 1.31
N TYR A 371 7.13 1.14 1.95
CA TYR A 371 6.41 0.42 3.00
C TYR A 371 5.41 -0.55 2.38
N ILE A 372 5.34 -1.75 2.95
CA ILE A 372 4.18 -2.65 2.82
C ILE A 372 3.41 -2.54 4.12
N PHE A 373 2.18 -2.06 4.05
CA PHE A 373 1.39 -1.63 5.21
C PHE A 373 0.02 -2.34 5.24
N ASP A 374 -0.29 -2.96 6.37
CA ASP A 374 -1.65 -3.46 6.66
C ASP A 374 -2.44 -2.39 7.42
N GLU A 375 -3.45 -1.84 6.77
CA GLU A 375 -4.29 -0.82 7.39
C GLU A 375 -5.07 -1.33 8.60
N ASN A 376 -5.30 -2.64 8.73
CA ASN A 376 -6.11 -3.20 9.81
C ASN A 376 -5.30 -3.33 11.11
N THR A 377 -4.12 -3.96 11.04
CA THR A 377 -3.26 -4.15 12.22
C THR A 377 -2.29 -3.00 12.45
N LYS A 378 -2.14 -2.09 11.49
CA LYS A 378 -1.12 -1.03 11.46
C LYS A 378 0.31 -1.56 11.39
N ALA A 379 0.50 -2.85 11.10
CA ALA A 379 1.81 -3.42 10.88
C ALA A 379 2.37 -2.98 9.54
N SER A 380 3.67 -2.68 9.51
CA SER A 380 4.38 -2.38 8.26
C SER A 380 5.76 -3.00 8.21
N MET A 381 6.25 -3.26 7.00
CA MET A 381 7.66 -3.54 6.72
C MET A 381 8.18 -2.53 5.71
N PHE A 382 9.38 -2.01 5.94
CA PHE A 382 10.02 -1.06 5.04
C PHE A 382 11.13 -1.73 4.24
N HIS A 383 11.08 -1.58 2.92
CA HIS A 383 12.13 -1.99 2.00
C HIS A 383 12.93 -0.77 1.59
N SER A 384 14.14 -0.63 2.17
CA SER A 384 15.02 0.51 1.90
C SER A 384 15.80 0.32 0.60
N PHE A 385 16.00 1.41 -0.15
CA PHE A 385 16.85 1.47 -1.35
C PHE A 385 17.91 2.57 -1.18
N PRO A 386 19.05 2.28 -0.53
CA PRO A 386 20.08 3.28 -0.23
C PRO A 386 20.66 3.98 -1.48
N GLU A 387 20.60 3.33 -2.64
CA GLU A 387 21.11 3.83 -3.91
C GLU A 387 20.13 4.72 -4.69
N ILE A 388 18.92 4.93 -4.16
CA ILE A 388 17.85 5.76 -4.74
C ILE A 388 17.48 6.84 -3.72
N GLU A 389 17.41 8.10 -4.13
CA GLU A 389 17.03 9.19 -3.22
C GLU A 389 15.53 9.50 -3.25
N ASN A 390 14.89 9.25 -4.39
CA ASN A 390 13.57 9.78 -4.70
C ASN A 390 12.69 8.73 -5.37
N ILE A 391 11.58 8.36 -4.76
CA ILE A 391 10.51 7.60 -5.41
C ILE A 391 9.28 8.48 -5.53
N HIS A 392 8.69 8.58 -6.72
CA HIS A 392 7.53 9.45 -6.97
C HIS A 392 6.21 8.69 -6.96
N SER A 393 6.11 7.60 -7.73
CA SER A 393 4.92 6.74 -7.78
C SER A 393 5.30 5.25 -7.67
N VAL A 394 4.31 4.42 -7.33
CA VAL A 394 4.44 2.98 -7.10
C VAL A 394 3.22 2.24 -7.66
N ILE A 395 3.42 1.03 -8.17
CA ILE A 395 2.38 0.09 -8.59
C ILE A 395 2.74 -1.31 -8.06
N ALA A 396 1.81 -1.99 -7.40
CA ALA A 396 1.90 -3.41 -7.09
C ALA A 396 1.48 -4.24 -8.31
N LEU A 397 2.39 -5.08 -8.83
CA LEU A 397 2.17 -5.85 -10.06
C LEU A 397 1.36 -7.12 -9.84
#